data_AF-A0A357V458-F1
#
_entry.id   AF-A0A357V458-F1
#
_cell.length_a   1.000
_cell.length_b   1.000
_cell.length_c   1.000
_cell.angle_alpha   90.00
_cell.angle_beta   90.00
_cell.angle_gamma   90.00
#
_symmetry.space_group_name_H-M   'P 1'
#
loop_
_entity.id
_entity.type
_entity.pdbx_description
1 polymer ?
#
loop_
_entity_poly.entity_id
_entity_poly.type
_entity_poly.pdbx_seq_one_letter_code
_entity_poly.pdbx_strand_id
1 'polypeptide(L)'
;MDPVSQGALGAVLPLATRRRSQAVVAGGLGFIAGMMADLDVLIRSQTDPLLFLEYHRQFSHSLIFIPVGGLIAALLLHRPFRRWHGLTFLRTWMFCALGYGTHGLLDTATSYGTVLLWPFSDERFSGSIISIVDPLFTLPVLALAVVGVVRRNGAWGRAALVWALAYLGLGAVQHRNALAMGHALAAERGHAPLRLEVKPSFANILVWKVIYETADRFHVDAVRAGIGPRVMPGTSVPRLDPARDFPWLRADTRQARDIARFAGYSDDYVARDPTHPDRVIDVRYSFVPNEIAPLWSIGLRRDAAPDAHVTFDTHRESVRARLPDLWRMIVQPTARHDVAG
;
A
#
# COMPACT_ATOMS: atom_id res chain seq x y z
N MET A 1 -2.42 2.30 3.50
CA MET A 1 -3.32 1.31 4.10
C MET A 1 -4.73 1.88 4.01
N ASP A 2 -5.79 1.10 4.12
CA ASP A 2 -7.14 1.66 4.09
C ASP A 2 -7.39 2.60 5.30
N PRO A 3 -8.24 3.63 5.18
CA PRO A 3 -8.46 4.60 6.24
C PRO A 3 -8.99 3.99 7.55
N VAL A 4 -9.73 2.87 7.50
CA VAL A 4 -10.27 2.24 8.72
C VAL A 4 -9.14 1.61 9.53
N SER A 5 -8.21 0.92 8.88
CA SER A 5 -6.97 0.44 9.49
C SER A 5 -6.17 1.57 10.12
N GLN A 6 -6.01 2.68 9.40
CA GLN A 6 -5.24 3.83 9.87
C GLN A 6 -5.87 4.49 11.10
N GLY A 7 -7.20 4.68 11.08
CA GLY A 7 -7.92 5.17 12.25
C GLY A 7 -7.85 4.18 13.41
N ALA A 8 -8.03 2.88 13.16
CA ALA A 8 -7.99 1.86 14.21
C ALA A 8 -6.62 1.82 14.91
N LEU A 9 -5.52 1.80 14.14
CA LEU A 9 -4.16 1.83 14.70
C LEU A 9 -3.87 3.16 15.40
N GLY A 10 -4.29 4.28 14.80
CA GLY A 10 -4.16 5.61 15.37
C GLY A 10 -4.91 5.77 16.70
N ALA A 11 -6.01 5.05 16.90
CA ALA A 11 -6.74 5.03 18.16
C ALA A 11 -6.00 4.25 19.26
N VAL A 12 -5.40 3.10 18.94
CA VAL A 12 -4.89 2.16 19.96
C VAL A 12 -3.61 2.66 20.63
N LEU A 13 -2.74 3.39 19.92
CA LEU A 13 -1.49 3.90 20.50
C LEU A 13 -1.73 4.92 21.64
N PRO A 14 -2.48 6.02 21.47
CA PRO A 14 -2.81 6.91 22.57
C PRO A 14 -3.69 6.23 23.63
N LEU A 15 -4.64 5.36 23.24
CA LEU A 15 -5.47 4.58 24.16
C LEU A 15 -4.62 3.70 25.10
N ALA A 16 -3.55 3.08 24.60
CA ALA A 16 -2.66 2.23 25.39
C ALA A 16 -2.03 2.94 26.60
N THR A 17 -1.92 4.27 26.52
CA THR A 17 -1.34 5.14 27.57
C THR A 17 -2.33 5.58 28.64
N ARG A 18 -3.64 5.34 28.47
CA ARG A 18 -4.69 5.91 29.33
C ARG A 18 -5.67 4.89 29.90
N ARG A 19 -6.44 5.33 30.91
CA ARG A 19 -7.50 4.58 31.59
C ARG A 19 -8.66 5.53 31.93
N ARG A 20 -9.81 4.97 32.32
CA ARG A 20 -11.02 5.71 32.74
C ARG A 20 -11.50 6.68 31.65
N SER A 21 -12.04 7.84 32.02
CA SER A 21 -12.59 8.83 31.08
C SER A 21 -11.60 9.28 30.01
N GLN A 22 -10.30 9.33 30.32
CA GLN A 22 -9.27 9.73 29.35
C GLN A 22 -9.02 8.69 28.26
N ALA A 23 -9.36 7.42 28.48
CA ALA A 23 -9.22 6.38 27.47
C ALA A 23 -10.12 6.64 26.24
N VAL A 24 -11.35 7.11 26.49
CA VAL A 24 -12.32 7.41 25.42
C VAL A 24 -11.80 8.52 24.52
N VAL A 25 -11.30 9.61 25.13
CA VAL A 25 -10.81 10.75 24.35
C VAL A 25 -9.49 10.46 23.65
N ALA A 26 -8.58 9.72 24.32
CA ALA A 26 -7.32 9.31 23.70
C ALA A 26 -7.58 8.46 22.45
N GLY A 27 -8.49 7.49 22.54
CA GLY A 27 -8.88 6.66 21.39
C GLY A 27 -9.55 7.48 20.29
N GLY A 28 -10.51 8.35 20.61
CA GLY A 28 -11.23 9.15 19.61
C GLY A 28 -10.34 10.18 18.88
N LEU A 29 -9.50 10.91 19.63
CA LEU A 29 -8.56 11.86 19.03
C LEU A 29 -7.51 11.15 18.17
N GLY A 30 -7.00 10.01 18.66
CA GLY A 30 -6.06 9.17 17.93
C GLY A 30 -6.65 8.61 16.63
N PHE A 31 -7.90 8.15 16.67
CA PHE A 31 -8.61 7.62 15.50
C PHE A 31 -8.70 8.65 14.38
N ILE A 32 -9.17 9.86 14.70
CA ILE A 32 -9.35 10.92 13.71
C ILE A 32 -7.99 11.39 13.20
N ALA A 33 -7.05 11.69 14.10
CA ALA A 33 -5.71 12.14 13.71
C ALA A 33 -4.95 11.10 12.88
N GLY A 34 -5.12 9.82 13.18
CA GLY A 34 -4.54 8.71 12.42
C GLY A 34 -5.05 8.63 10.99
N MET A 35 -6.23 9.16 10.65
CA MET A 35 -6.72 9.23 9.27
C MET A 35 -6.29 10.51 8.53
N MET A 36 -5.80 11.53 9.25
CA MET A 36 -5.60 12.86 8.67
C MET A 36 -4.41 12.97 7.72
N ALA A 37 -3.42 12.08 7.79
CA ALA A 37 -2.26 12.14 6.89
C ALA A 37 -2.67 11.96 5.42
N ASP A 38 -3.64 11.08 5.15
CA ASP A 38 -4.19 10.83 3.80
C ASP A 38 -5.05 11.96 3.24
N LEU A 39 -5.27 13.06 3.97
CA LEU A 39 -5.90 14.26 3.40
C LEU A 39 -5.04 14.91 2.30
N ASP A 40 -3.77 14.52 2.19
CA ASP A 40 -2.89 14.84 1.07
C ASP A 40 -3.44 14.38 -0.30
N VAL A 41 -4.37 13.43 -0.35
CA VAL A 41 -5.06 13.00 -1.58
C VAL A 41 -5.87 14.13 -2.22
N LEU A 42 -6.19 15.18 -1.44
CA LEU A 42 -6.86 16.39 -1.92
C LEU A 42 -5.89 17.32 -2.67
N ILE A 43 -4.57 17.11 -2.55
CA ILE A 43 -3.54 17.80 -3.33
C ILE A 43 -3.51 17.18 -4.73
N ARG A 44 -4.39 17.68 -5.60
CA ARG A 44 -4.55 17.22 -6.97
C ARG A 44 -4.77 18.41 -7.90
N SER A 45 -4.43 18.24 -9.18
CA SER A 45 -4.68 19.23 -10.22
C SER A 45 -5.73 18.73 -11.21
N GLN A 46 -6.54 19.64 -11.73
CA GLN A 46 -7.46 19.33 -12.84
C GLN A 46 -6.73 19.21 -14.18
N THR A 47 -5.56 19.84 -14.31
CA THR A 47 -4.76 19.85 -15.54
C THR A 47 -3.62 18.84 -15.53
N ASP A 48 -3.04 18.57 -14.35
CA ASP A 48 -1.96 17.59 -14.17
C ASP A 48 -2.48 16.38 -13.38
N PRO A 49 -2.83 15.28 -14.07
CA PRO A 49 -3.41 14.10 -13.43
C PRO A 49 -2.40 13.29 -12.63
N LEU A 50 -1.09 13.54 -12.77
CA LEU A 50 -0.07 12.80 -12.02
C LEU A 50 0.37 13.51 -10.73
N LEU A 51 -0.06 14.76 -10.51
CA LEU A 51 0.33 15.55 -9.33
C LEU A 51 0.04 14.83 -8.01
N PHE A 52 -1.09 14.11 -7.92
CA PHE A 52 -1.44 13.40 -6.70
C PHE A 52 -0.50 12.23 -6.41
N LEU A 53 0.12 11.60 -7.43
CA LEU A 53 1.08 10.51 -7.23
C LEU A 53 2.37 11.02 -6.55
N GLU A 54 2.75 12.27 -6.83
CA GLU A 54 3.93 12.91 -6.28
C GLU A 54 3.74 13.26 -4.81
N TYR A 55 2.60 13.87 -4.45
CA TYR A 55 2.35 14.37 -3.10
C TYR A 55 1.71 13.34 -2.15
N HIS A 56 0.98 12.36 -2.66
CA HIS A 56 0.38 11.34 -1.80
C HIS A 56 1.48 10.48 -1.15
N ARG A 57 1.43 10.40 0.18
CA ARG A 57 2.44 9.73 1.04
C ARG A 57 3.82 10.38 1.04
N GLN A 58 3.85 11.70 0.84
CA GLN A 58 5.08 12.49 0.83
C GLN A 58 5.27 13.20 2.18
N PHE A 59 5.31 14.54 2.23
CA PHE A 59 5.62 15.30 3.45
C PHE A 59 4.66 15.00 4.61
N SER A 60 3.37 14.78 4.32
CA SER A 60 2.30 14.43 5.26
C SER A 60 2.61 13.18 6.08
N HIS A 61 3.34 12.22 5.52
CA HIS A 61 3.66 10.94 6.15
C HIS A 61 5.06 10.89 6.75
N SER A 62 5.82 11.99 6.64
CA SER A 62 7.18 12.08 7.16
C SER A 62 7.22 12.14 8.69
N LEU A 63 8.28 11.58 9.28
CA LEU A 63 8.45 11.53 10.73
C LEU A 63 8.56 12.94 11.35
N ILE A 64 9.20 13.87 10.63
CA ILE A 64 9.37 15.25 11.10
C ILE A 64 8.06 16.04 11.07
N PHE A 65 7.09 15.63 10.25
CA PHE A 65 5.80 16.29 10.14
C PHE A 65 4.81 15.83 11.23
N ILE A 66 5.09 14.75 11.96
CA ILE A 66 4.20 14.23 13.03
C ILE A 66 3.80 15.32 14.06
N PRO A 67 4.71 16.14 14.62
CA PRO A 67 4.34 17.23 15.52
C PRO A 67 3.41 18.25 14.89
N VAL A 68 3.61 18.57 13.60
CA VAL A 68 2.86 19.57 12.84
C VAL A 68 1.49 19.03 12.45
N GLY A 69 1.41 17.84 11.86
CA GLY A 69 0.15 17.15 11.55
C GLY A 69 -0.68 16.91 12.81
N GLY A 70 -0.04 16.48 13.90
CA GLY A 70 -0.66 16.36 15.22
C GLY A 70 -1.18 17.69 15.77
N LEU A 71 -0.48 18.81 15.52
CA LEU A 71 -0.92 20.16 15.91
C LEU A 71 -2.15 20.60 15.11
N ILE A 72 -2.15 20.40 13.79
CA ILE A 72 -3.31 20.70 12.92
C ILE A 72 -4.53 19.91 13.40
N ALA A 73 -4.37 18.60 13.63
CA ALA A 73 -5.41 17.74 14.18
C ALA A 73 -5.91 18.25 15.55
N ALA A 74 -5.00 18.63 16.44
CA ALA A 74 -5.35 19.13 17.76
C ALA A 74 -6.11 20.45 17.71
N LEU A 75 -5.74 21.38 16.83
CA LEU A 75 -6.44 22.66 16.65
C LEU A 75 -7.89 22.44 16.22
N LEU A 76 -8.13 21.50 15.30
CA LEU A 76 -9.47 21.17 14.82
C LEU A 76 -10.30 20.42 15.88
N LEU A 77 -9.68 19.50 16.62
CA LEU A 77 -10.39 18.56 17.50
C LEU A 77 -10.45 19.00 18.96
N HIS A 78 -9.62 19.94 19.41
CA HIS A 78 -9.56 20.32 20.82
C HIS A 78 -10.88 20.92 21.31
N ARG A 79 -11.44 21.91 20.61
CA ARG A 79 -12.70 22.56 21.03
C ARG A 79 -13.87 21.59 21.19
N PRO A 80 -14.20 20.71 20.21
CA PRO A 80 -15.31 19.78 20.37
C PRO A 80 -15.08 18.77 21.50
N PHE A 81 -13.86 18.25 21.68
CA PHE A 81 -13.57 17.23 22.70
C PHE A 81 -13.34 17.81 24.11
N ARG A 82 -12.88 19.07 24.24
CA ARG A 82 -12.62 19.72 25.53
C ARG A 82 -13.86 19.74 26.42
N ARG A 83 -15.03 20.01 25.81
CA ARG A 83 -16.30 20.17 26.51
C ARG A 83 -16.76 18.90 27.22
N TRP A 84 -16.23 17.73 26.84
CA TRP A 84 -16.69 16.44 27.35
C TRP A 84 -15.79 15.91 28.48
N HIS A 85 -14.53 16.36 28.60
CA HIS A 85 -13.55 15.66 29.45
C HIS A 85 -12.43 16.51 30.10
N GLY A 86 -12.49 17.85 30.08
CA GLY A 86 -11.55 18.68 30.86
C GLY A 86 -10.07 18.54 30.45
N LEU A 87 -9.81 18.32 29.17
CA LEU A 87 -8.45 18.15 28.63
C LEU A 87 -7.75 19.48 28.39
N THR A 88 -6.45 19.52 28.73
CA THR A 88 -5.56 20.60 28.30
C THR A 88 -5.24 20.46 26.82
N PHE A 89 -4.94 21.57 26.14
CA PHE A 89 -4.55 21.55 24.72
C PHE A 89 -3.33 20.66 24.48
N LEU A 90 -2.32 20.73 25.35
CA LEU A 90 -1.13 19.90 25.27
C LEU A 90 -1.46 18.40 25.24
N ARG A 91 -2.43 17.94 26.05
CA ARG A 91 -2.85 16.54 26.05
C ARG A 91 -3.59 16.15 24.78
N THR A 92 -4.45 17.04 24.26
CA THR A 92 -5.09 16.82 22.95
C THR A 92 -4.04 16.67 21.86
N TRP A 93 -3.07 17.58 21.82
CA TRP A 93 -1.95 17.52 20.88
C TRP A 93 -1.14 16.23 21.00
N MET A 94 -0.78 15.79 22.21
CA MET A 94 -0.08 14.52 22.39
C MET A 94 -0.86 13.32 21.86
N PHE A 95 -2.18 13.25 22.10
CA PHE A 95 -2.99 12.14 21.57
C PHE A 95 -3.11 12.17 20.06
N CYS A 96 -3.28 13.36 19.48
CA CYS A 96 -3.30 13.54 18.03
C CYS A 96 -1.94 13.19 17.40
N ALA A 97 -0.82 13.64 17.98
CA ALA A 97 0.52 13.34 17.50
C ALA A 97 0.84 11.84 17.57
N LEU A 98 0.44 11.15 18.64
CA LEU A 98 0.58 9.70 18.74
C LEU A 98 -0.23 8.98 17.66
N GLY A 99 -1.51 9.34 17.46
CA GLY A 99 -2.34 8.73 16.43
C GLY A 99 -1.85 9.03 15.01
N TYR A 100 -1.45 10.27 14.74
CA TYR A 100 -0.89 10.68 13.45
C TYR A 100 0.40 9.92 13.13
N GLY A 101 1.27 9.74 14.13
CA GLY A 101 2.56 9.08 13.98
C GLY A 101 2.49 7.60 13.61
N THR A 102 1.35 6.93 13.82
CA THR A 102 1.21 5.52 13.37
C THR A 102 1.04 5.41 11.87
N HIS A 103 0.59 6.46 11.19
CA HIS A 103 0.13 6.38 9.81
C HIS A 103 1.25 6.04 8.83
N GLY A 104 2.30 6.87 8.80
CA GLY A 104 3.46 6.66 7.92
C GLY A 104 4.16 5.33 8.20
N LEU A 105 4.24 4.93 9.48
CA LEU A 105 4.83 3.64 9.87
C LEU A 105 4.03 2.46 9.32
N LEU A 106 2.70 2.48 9.43
CA LEU A 106 1.87 1.41 8.87
C LEU A 106 1.94 1.40 7.35
N ASP A 107 1.98 2.57 6.71
CA ASP A 107 2.11 2.65 5.26
C ASP A 107 3.43 2.09 4.74
N THR A 108 4.53 2.24 5.49
CA THR A 108 5.80 1.58 5.13
C THR A 108 5.76 0.07 5.22
N ALA A 109 4.83 -0.51 5.96
CA ALA A 109 4.62 -1.96 5.95
C ALA A 109 3.90 -2.43 4.67
N THR A 110 3.22 -1.53 3.95
CA THR A 110 2.52 -1.83 2.70
C THR A 110 3.46 -1.75 1.49
N SER A 111 2.95 -2.05 0.29
CA SER A 111 3.74 -2.20 -0.93
C SER A 111 3.90 -0.96 -1.81
N TYR A 112 3.33 0.20 -1.42
CA TYR A 112 3.21 1.40 -2.28
C TYR A 112 4.33 2.42 -2.10
N GLY A 113 5.13 2.29 -1.04
CA GLY A 113 6.18 3.27 -0.72
C GLY A 113 5.65 4.51 -0.02
N THR A 114 6.43 5.00 0.96
CA THR A 114 6.12 6.22 1.76
C THR A 114 7.41 6.98 2.01
N VAL A 115 7.38 8.31 1.88
CA VAL A 115 8.55 9.16 2.11
C VAL A 115 8.65 9.51 3.59
N LEU A 116 9.33 8.68 4.38
CA LEU A 116 9.44 8.86 5.83
C LEU A 116 10.40 9.97 6.24
N LEU A 117 11.44 10.22 5.45
CA LEU A 117 12.59 11.04 5.82
C LEU A 117 12.59 12.43 5.17
N TRP A 118 11.48 12.86 4.57
CA TRP A 118 11.34 14.23 4.08
C TRP A 118 11.57 15.24 5.22
N PRO A 119 12.26 16.38 5.01
CA PRO A 119 12.83 16.88 3.74
C PRO A 119 14.27 16.44 3.46
N PHE A 120 14.80 15.47 4.20
CA PHE A 120 16.20 15.03 4.07
C PHE A 120 16.42 14.03 2.93
N SER A 121 15.40 13.24 2.59
CA SER A 121 15.42 12.27 1.49
C SER A 121 14.02 12.10 0.90
N ASP A 122 13.95 11.94 -0.44
CA ASP A 122 12.74 11.61 -1.18
C ASP A 122 12.58 10.09 -1.42
N GLU A 123 13.40 9.26 -0.76
CA GLU A 123 13.33 7.81 -0.83
C GLU A 123 11.97 7.28 -0.33
N ARG A 124 11.37 6.37 -1.10
CA ARG A 124 10.10 5.72 -0.78
C ARG A 124 10.34 4.37 -0.11
N PHE A 125 10.08 4.30 1.20
CA PHE A 125 10.23 3.08 1.99
C PHE A 125 9.01 2.17 1.83
N SER A 126 9.22 0.91 1.48
CA SER A 126 8.18 -0.12 1.30
C SER A 126 8.68 -1.48 1.78
N GLY A 127 8.07 -2.03 2.82
CA GLY A 127 8.34 -3.37 3.32
C GLY A 127 7.56 -4.46 2.59
N SER A 128 6.44 -4.10 1.95
CA SER A 128 5.54 -5.05 1.27
C SER A 128 5.12 -6.24 2.15
N ILE A 129 5.01 -6.10 3.48
CA ILE A 129 4.73 -7.23 4.38
C ILE A 129 3.24 -7.45 4.66
N ILE A 130 2.39 -6.47 4.32
CA ILE A 130 0.94 -6.54 4.50
C ILE A 130 0.20 -5.88 3.34
N SER A 131 -0.99 -6.38 3.05
CA SER A 131 -1.89 -5.79 2.05
C SER A 131 -2.44 -4.44 2.50
N ILE A 132 -2.81 -3.60 1.53
CA ILE A 132 -3.41 -2.29 1.82
C ILE A 132 -4.80 -2.41 2.47
N VAL A 133 -5.50 -3.53 2.21
CA VAL A 133 -6.75 -3.93 2.86
C VAL A 133 -6.53 -5.32 3.43
N ASP A 134 -6.52 -5.45 4.76
CA ASP A 134 -6.36 -6.74 5.44
C ASP A 134 -7.31 -6.88 6.63
N PRO A 135 -8.43 -7.62 6.49
CA PRO A 135 -9.39 -7.80 7.57
C PRO A 135 -8.82 -8.50 8.81
N LEU A 136 -7.81 -9.37 8.66
CA LEU A 136 -7.19 -10.07 9.80
C LEU A 136 -6.27 -9.15 10.61
N PHE A 137 -5.79 -8.06 10.01
CA PHE A 137 -5.18 -6.97 10.75
C PHE A 137 -6.24 -6.01 11.32
N THR A 138 -7.13 -5.52 10.45
CA THR A 138 -8.04 -4.41 10.74
C THR A 138 -9.06 -4.76 11.82
N LEU A 139 -9.77 -5.88 11.66
CA LEU A 139 -10.91 -6.21 12.52
C LEU A 139 -10.47 -6.50 13.96
N PRO A 140 -9.40 -7.26 14.24
CA PRO A 140 -8.95 -7.45 15.62
C PRO A 140 -8.43 -6.15 16.26
N VAL A 141 -7.65 -5.33 15.53
CA VAL A 141 -7.18 -4.04 16.07
C VAL A 141 -8.36 -3.14 16.40
N LEU A 142 -9.33 -3.01 15.49
CA LEU A 142 -10.54 -2.21 15.70
C LEU A 142 -11.38 -2.75 16.87
N ALA A 143 -11.61 -4.06 16.94
CA ALA A 143 -12.37 -4.68 18.01
C ALA A 143 -11.71 -4.43 19.39
N LEU A 144 -10.39 -4.59 19.48
CA LEU A 144 -9.64 -4.32 20.71
C LEU A 144 -9.64 -2.82 21.06
N ALA A 145 -9.60 -1.93 20.07
CA ALA A 145 -9.77 -0.49 20.27
C ALA A 145 -11.15 -0.16 20.87
N VAL A 146 -12.22 -0.69 20.27
CA VAL A 146 -13.60 -0.52 20.73
C VAL A 146 -13.77 -1.05 22.14
N VAL A 147 -13.31 -2.27 22.43
CA VAL A 147 -13.36 -2.85 23.78
C VAL A 147 -12.57 -1.99 24.77
N GLY A 148 -11.41 -1.47 24.39
CA GLY A 148 -10.60 -0.60 25.24
C GLY A 148 -11.26 0.74 25.56
N VAL A 149 -11.98 1.33 24.60
CA VAL A 149 -12.77 2.55 24.78
C VAL A 149 -13.99 2.28 25.67
N VAL A 150 -14.78 1.24 25.37
CA VAL A 150 -15.99 0.87 26.12
C VAL A 150 -15.66 0.50 27.56
N ARG A 151 -14.64 -0.35 27.76
CA ARG A 151 -14.17 -0.74 29.10
C ARG A 151 -13.26 0.29 29.76
N ARG A 152 -12.96 1.39 29.07
CA ARG A 152 -12.12 2.49 29.56
C ARG A 152 -10.77 2.01 30.11
N ASN A 153 -10.15 1.04 29.45
CA ASN A 153 -8.94 0.37 29.92
C ASN A 153 -7.92 0.23 28.77
N GLY A 154 -6.81 0.97 28.86
CA GLY A 154 -5.72 0.93 27.88
C GLY A 154 -5.00 -0.41 27.77
N ALA A 155 -5.26 -1.40 28.63
CA ALA A 155 -4.77 -2.77 28.44
C ALA A 155 -5.18 -3.36 27.08
N TRP A 156 -6.38 -3.05 26.61
CA TRP A 156 -6.86 -3.49 25.30
C TRP A 156 -6.14 -2.79 24.14
N GLY A 157 -5.76 -1.51 24.32
CA GLY A 157 -4.89 -0.81 23.36
C GLY A 157 -3.51 -1.48 23.26
N ARG A 158 -2.92 -1.89 24.40
CA ARG A 158 -1.67 -2.67 24.38
C ARG A 158 -1.83 -4.04 23.72
N ALA A 159 -2.94 -4.75 23.99
CA ALA A 159 -3.24 -6.02 23.32
C ALA A 159 -3.38 -5.83 21.80
N ALA A 160 -3.99 -4.73 21.35
CA ALA A 160 -4.10 -4.40 19.93
C ALA A 160 -2.74 -4.13 19.29
N LEU A 161 -1.86 -3.41 19.98
CA LEU A 161 -0.48 -3.17 19.52
C LEU A 161 0.32 -4.47 19.43
N VAL A 162 0.18 -5.36 20.42
CA VAL A 162 0.82 -6.69 20.38
C VAL A 162 0.31 -7.50 19.19
N TRP A 163 -1.01 -7.51 18.95
CA TRP A 163 -1.59 -8.16 17.77
C TRP A 163 -1.05 -7.57 16.47
N ALA A 164 -1.06 -6.24 16.33
CA ALA A 164 -0.57 -5.55 15.14
C ALA A 164 0.89 -5.90 14.85
N LEU A 165 1.77 -5.83 15.85
CA LEU A 165 3.18 -6.19 15.71
C LEU A 165 3.37 -7.67 15.38
N ALA A 166 2.64 -8.57 16.03
CA ALA A 166 2.69 -10.00 15.75
C ALA A 166 2.25 -10.30 14.31
N TYR A 167 1.15 -9.70 13.85
CA TYR A 167 0.63 -9.89 12.50
C TYR A 167 1.60 -9.35 11.43
N LEU A 168 2.15 -8.16 11.62
CA LEU A 168 3.19 -7.61 10.75
C LEU A 168 4.45 -8.49 10.75
N GLY A 169 4.85 -9.01 11.90
CA GLY A 169 5.96 -9.97 12.02
C GLY A 169 5.73 -11.25 11.23
N LEU A 170 4.52 -11.82 11.31
CA LEU A 170 4.11 -12.97 10.49
C LEU A 170 4.12 -12.62 9.00
N GLY A 171 3.63 -11.44 8.62
CA GLY A 171 3.72 -10.91 7.25
C GLY A 171 5.16 -10.83 6.75
N ALA A 172 6.10 -10.38 7.58
CA ALA A 172 7.52 -10.33 7.24
C ALA A 172 8.15 -11.71 7.04
N VAL A 173 7.77 -12.71 7.85
CA VAL A 173 8.19 -14.11 7.64
C VAL A 173 7.65 -14.64 6.32
N GLN A 174 6.36 -14.40 6.03
CA GLN A 174 5.71 -14.82 4.79
C GLN A 174 6.31 -14.15 3.56
N HIS A 175 6.66 -12.86 3.65
CA HIS A 175 7.37 -12.13 2.60
C HIS A 175 8.72 -12.79 2.27
N ARG A 176 9.52 -13.15 3.29
CA ARG A 176 10.80 -13.87 3.07
C ARG A 176 10.60 -15.22 2.40
N ASN A 177 9.58 -15.98 2.83
CA ASN A 177 9.24 -17.25 2.21
C ASN A 177 8.82 -17.07 0.74
N ALA A 178 8.02 -16.06 0.44
CA ALA A 178 7.60 -15.74 -0.93
C ALA A 178 8.79 -15.31 -1.80
N LEU A 179 9.72 -14.49 -1.29
CA LEU A 179 10.96 -14.14 -1.98
C LEU A 179 11.78 -15.39 -2.33
N ALA A 180 11.96 -16.30 -1.39
CA ALA A 180 12.69 -17.55 -1.61
C ALA A 180 12.04 -18.40 -2.71
N MET A 181 10.71 -18.51 -2.70
CA MET A 181 9.95 -19.19 -3.76
C MET A 181 10.10 -18.49 -5.12
N GLY A 182 10.11 -17.16 -5.15
CA GLY A 182 10.32 -16.38 -6.38
C GLY A 182 11.71 -16.59 -6.98
N HIS A 183 12.76 -16.59 -6.16
CA HIS A 183 14.11 -16.89 -6.62
C HIS A 183 14.25 -18.32 -7.14
N ALA A 184 13.65 -19.30 -6.45
CA ALA A 184 13.63 -20.69 -6.90
C ALA A 184 12.92 -20.83 -8.26
N LEU A 185 11.78 -20.15 -8.45
CA LEU A 185 11.04 -20.14 -9.71
C LEU A 185 11.83 -19.52 -10.86
N ALA A 186 12.56 -18.43 -10.61
CA ALA A 186 13.43 -17.84 -11.62
C ALA A 186 14.57 -18.78 -12.01
N ALA A 187 15.20 -19.42 -11.03
CA ALA A 187 16.28 -20.39 -11.25
C ALA A 187 15.81 -21.63 -12.03
N GLU A 188 14.62 -22.16 -11.74
CA GLU A 188 14.01 -23.28 -12.47
C GLU A 188 13.82 -22.95 -13.97
N ARG A 189 13.51 -21.69 -14.29
CA ARG A 189 13.38 -21.19 -15.66
C ARG A 189 14.73 -20.84 -16.31
N GLY A 190 15.85 -21.00 -15.61
CA GLY A 190 17.17 -20.60 -16.08
C GLY A 190 17.35 -19.08 -16.18
N HIS A 191 16.52 -18.30 -15.47
CA HIS A 191 16.59 -16.84 -15.46
C HIS A 191 17.49 -16.36 -14.31
N ALA A 192 18.24 -15.29 -14.56
CA ALA A 192 18.95 -14.53 -13.54
C ALA A 192 18.27 -13.16 -13.36
N PRO A 193 17.40 -12.99 -12.34
CA PRO A 193 16.70 -11.73 -12.10
C PRO A 193 17.66 -10.57 -11.85
N LEU A 194 17.48 -9.46 -12.56
CA LEU A 194 18.11 -8.18 -12.22
C LEU A 194 17.53 -7.64 -10.92
N ARG A 195 16.22 -7.79 -10.76
CA ARG A 195 15.45 -7.40 -9.60
C ARG A 195 14.32 -8.39 -9.39
N LEU A 196 13.95 -8.63 -8.13
CA LEU A 196 12.81 -9.46 -7.77
C LEU A 196 12.10 -8.85 -6.57
N GLU A 197 10.78 -8.67 -6.71
CA GLU A 197 9.91 -8.20 -5.65
C GLU A 197 8.76 -9.16 -5.42
N VAL A 198 8.29 -9.21 -4.18
CA VAL A 198 7.03 -9.88 -3.84
C VAL A 198 6.08 -8.91 -3.15
N LYS A 199 4.80 -9.02 -3.47
CA LYS A 199 3.75 -8.17 -2.91
C LYS A 199 2.58 -9.02 -2.45
N PRO A 200 2.05 -8.81 -1.25
CA PRO A 200 0.93 -9.59 -0.74
C PRO A 200 -0.30 -9.26 -1.57
N SER A 201 -1.08 -10.29 -1.87
CA SER A 201 -2.40 -10.11 -2.48
C SER A 201 -3.39 -9.49 -1.49
N PHE A 202 -4.60 -9.18 -1.96
CA PHE A 202 -5.60 -8.53 -1.11
C PHE A 202 -6.09 -9.43 0.04
N ALA A 203 -6.30 -8.81 1.21
CA ALA A 203 -6.96 -9.42 2.37
C ALA A 203 -6.26 -10.62 3.04
N ASN A 204 -4.98 -10.89 2.78
CA ASN A 204 -4.25 -11.99 3.39
C ASN A 204 -2.71 -11.85 3.30
N ILE A 205 -2.00 -12.64 4.11
CA ILE A 205 -0.52 -12.80 4.09
C ILE A 205 -0.06 -14.16 3.55
N LEU A 206 -0.94 -14.91 2.87
CA LEU A 206 -0.65 -16.25 2.37
C LEU A 206 -0.25 -16.26 0.90
N VAL A 207 -0.95 -15.51 0.07
CA VAL A 207 -0.75 -15.46 -1.39
C VAL A 207 -0.06 -14.16 -1.78
N TRP A 208 1.00 -14.30 -2.56
CA TRP A 208 1.93 -13.25 -2.92
C TRP A 208 2.09 -13.22 -4.44
N LYS A 209 2.07 -12.02 -5.02
CA LYS A 209 2.53 -11.77 -6.38
C LYS A 209 4.06 -11.76 -6.36
N VAL A 210 4.67 -12.50 -7.26
CA VAL A 210 6.11 -12.45 -7.57
C VAL A 210 6.26 -11.67 -8.86
N ILE A 211 7.09 -10.63 -8.85
CA ILE A 211 7.51 -9.94 -10.07
C ILE A 211 9.04 -9.97 -10.12
N TYR A 212 9.60 -10.42 -11.23
CA TYR A 212 11.04 -10.28 -11.46
C TYR A 212 11.36 -9.75 -12.85
N GLU A 213 12.45 -8.98 -12.92
CA GLU A 213 12.94 -8.33 -14.13
C GLU A 213 14.10 -9.13 -14.72
N THR A 214 14.04 -9.41 -16.03
CA THR A 214 15.16 -9.83 -16.88
C THR A 214 15.59 -8.65 -17.74
N ALA A 215 16.62 -8.84 -18.58
CA ALA A 215 17.12 -7.76 -19.45
C ALA A 215 16.05 -7.13 -20.36
N ASP A 216 15.01 -7.88 -20.71
CA ASP A 216 14.01 -7.50 -21.71
C ASP A 216 12.56 -7.54 -21.21
N ARG A 217 12.29 -8.24 -20.09
CA ARG A 217 10.92 -8.56 -19.67
C ARG A 217 10.71 -8.50 -18.16
N PHE A 218 9.46 -8.29 -17.78
CA PHE A 218 8.95 -8.62 -16.46
C PHE A 218 8.23 -9.96 -16.51
N HIS A 219 8.51 -10.82 -15.54
CA HIS A 219 7.79 -12.06 -15.30
C HIS A 219 6.94 -11.90 -14.04
N VAL A 220 5.68 -12.33 -14.14
CA VAL A 220 4.70 -12.24 -13.07
C VAL A 220 4.15 -13.62 -12.79
N ASP A 221 4.18 -14.02 -11.54
CA ASP A 221 3.60 -15.27 -11.03
C ASP A 221 2.94 -15.01 -9.69
N ALA A 222 2.22 -16.00 -9.15
CA ALA A 222 1.81 -15.97 -7.76
C ALA A 222 2.34 -17.18 -7.01
N VAL A 223 2.58 -17.00 -5.72
CA VAL A 223 2.97 -18.06 -4.80
C VAL A 223 2.10 -18.01 -3.57
N ARG A 224 1.69 -19.17 -3.06
CA ARG A 224 1.22 -19.31 -1.69
C ARG A 224 2.42 -19.67 -0.83
N ALA A 225 2.76 -18.84 0.15
CA ALA A 225 3.93 -18.99 1.00
C ALA A 225 3.56 -19.63 2.36
N GLY A 226 4.50 -20.38 2.94
CA GLY A 226 4.37 -20.95 4.30
C GLY A 226 3.37 -22.10 4.40
N ILE A 227 2.08 -21.77 4.51
CA ILE A 227 1.01 -22.77 4.69
C ILE A 227 0.53 -23.26 3.32
N GLY A 228 0.75 -24.55 3.05
CA GLY A 228 0.46 -25.18 1.77
C GLY A 228 1.21 -24.51 0.60
N PRO A 229 2.56 -24.54 0.59
CA PRO A 229 3.34 -23.85 -0.42
C PRO A 229 2.96 -24.28 -1.84
N ARG A 230 2.71 -23.32 -2.71
CA ARG A 230 2.28 -23.58 -4.10
C ARG A 230 2.73 -22.47 -5.03
N VAL A 231 3.24 -22.85 -6.19
CA VAL A 231 3.46 -21.94 -7.31
C VAL A 231 2.22 -21.91 -8.20
N MET A 232 1.82 -20.72 -8.62
CA MET A 232 0.70 -20.47 -9.52
C MET A 232 1.27 -19.69 -10.72
N PRO A 233 1.55 -20.38 -11.83
CA PRO A 233 2.17 -19.76 -13.00
C PRO A 233 1.36 -18.57 -13.50
N GLY A 234 2.05 -17.53 -13.93
CA GLY A 234 1.46 -16.35 -14.54
C GLY A 234 1.99 -16.10 -15.95
N THR A 235 2.30 -14.84 -16.23
CA THR A 235 2.60 -14.35 -17.59
C THR A 235 3.86 -13.47 -17.58
N SER A 236 4.29 -13.00 -18.76
CA SER A 236 5.38 -12.04 -18.88
C SER A 236 5.06 -10.96 -19.88
N VAL A 237 5.64 -9.77 -19.70
CA VAL A 237 5.49 -8.63 -20.60
C VAL A 237 6.85 -7.99 -20.87
N PRO A 238 7.13 -7.51 -22.09
CA PRO A 238 8.32 -6.72 -22.35
C PRO A 238 8.39 -5.49 -21.46
N ARG A 239 9.61 -5.16 -21.01
CA ARG A 239 9.87 -3.86 -20.36
C ARG A 239 9.58 -2.74 -21.35
N LEU A 240 8.99 -1.64 -20.86
CA LEU A 240 8.71 -0.48 -21.68
C LEU A 240 10.01 0.09 -22.27
N ASP A 241 10.01 0.28 -23.58
CA ASP A 241 10.97 1.11 -24.29
C ASP A 241 10.18 2.16 -25.07
N PRO A 242 10.12 3.43 -24.61
CA PRO A 242 9.31 4.45 -25.25
C PRO A 242 9.63 4.66 -26.73
N ALA A 243 10.89 4.52 -27.15
CA ALA A 243 11.30 4.71 -28.54
C ALA A 243 10.78 3.57 -29.44
N ARG A 244 10.81 2.34 -28.94
CA ARG A 244 10.27 1.15 -29.62
C ARG A 244 8.74 1.10 -29.59
N ASP A 245 8.16 1.37 -28.42
CA ASP A 245 6.76 1.11 -28.13
C ASP A 245 5.84 2.27 -28.57
N PHE A 246 6.38 3.50 -28.56
CA PHE A 246 5.69 4.71 -28.99
C PHE A 246 6.56 5.56 -29.94
N PRO A 247 6.93 5.04 -31.13
CA PRO A 247 7.82 5.74 -32.06
C PRO A 247 7.24 7.07 -32.60
N TRP A 248 5.94 7.27 -32.45
CA TRP A 248 5.23 8.50 -32.81
C TRP A 248 5.37 9.59 -31.73
N LEU A 249 5.75 9.24 -30.50
CA LEU A 249 5.80 10.16 -29.37
C LEU A 249 7.13 10.91 -29.37
N ARG A 250 7.07 12.22 -29.54
CA ARG A 250 8.28 13.06 -29.47
C ARG A 250 8.72 13.27 -28.02
N ALA A 251 10.03 13.19 -27.78
CA ALA A 251 10.63 13.29 -26.46
C ALA A 251 10.44 14.67 -25.77
N ASP A 252 10.16 15.73 -26.53
CA ASP A 252 9.95 17.08 -26.00
C ASP A 252 8.53 17.33 -25.45
N THR A 253 7.59 16.42 -25.71
CA THR A 253 6.18 16.54 -25.31
C THR A 253 5.96 16.31 -23.82
N ARG A 254 4.85 16.85 -23.30
CA ARG A 254 4.41 16.64 -21.91
C ARG A 254 4.08 15.16 -21.65
N GLN A 255 3.47 14.46 -22.60
CA GLN A 255 3.20 13.02 -22.48
C GLN A 255 4.48 12.19 -22.31
N ALA A 256 5.57 12.51 -23.02
CA ALA A 256 6.86 11.83 -22.83
C ALA A 256 7.43 12.05 -21.42
N ARG A 257 7.30 13.28 -20.88
CA ARG A 257 7.69 13.59 -19.49
C ARG A 257 6.80 12.88 -18.47
N ASP A 258 5.52 12.77 -18.74
CA ASP A 258 4.57 12.06 -17.88
C ASP A 258 4.82 10.55 -17.86
N ILE A 259 5.26 9.93 -18.97
CA ILE A 259 5.77 8.55 -18.95
C ILE A 259 6.95 8.43 -17.98
N ALA A 260 7.92 9.35 -18.03
CA ALA A 260 9.07 9.33 -17.12
C ALA A 260 8.67 9.55 -15.65
N ARG A 261 7.73 10.47 -15.38
CA ARG A 261 7.17 10.68 -14.04
C ARG A 261 6.47 9.43 -13.51
N PHE A 262 5.66 8.80 -14.36
CA PHE A 262 4.98 7.55 -14.01
C PHE A 262 5.97 6.40 -13.79
N ALA A 263 7.00 6.28 -14.63
CA ALA A 263 8.08 5.31 -14.47
C ALA A 263 8.83 5.50 -13.14
N GLY A 264 9.15 6.75 -12.76
CA GLY A 264 9.76 7.06 -11.47
C GLY A 264 8.89 6.67 -10.28
N TYR A 265 7.59 6.95 -10.32
CA TYR A 265 6.63 6.47 -9.31
C TYR A 265 6.54 4.93 -9.29
N SER A 266 6.62 4.33 -10.46
CA SER A 266 6.57 2.88 -10.67
C SER A 266 7.88 2.15 -10.40
N ASP A 267 8.94 2.86 -9.98
CA ASP A 267 10.28 2.31 -9.78
C ASP A 267 10.75 1.49 -11.00
N ASP A 268 10.47 2.04 -12.19
CA ASP A 268 10.71 1.48 -13.53
C ASP A 268 10.00 0.15 -13.86
N TYR A 269 9.07 -0.32 -13.02
CA TYR A 269 8.17 -1.45 -13.34
C TYR A 269 7.03 -1.05 -14.29
N VAL A 270 7.39 -0.43 -15.41
CA VAL A 270 6.45 0.01 -16.44
C VAL A 270 6.54 -0.85 -17.69
N ALA A 271 5.38 -1.17 -18.25
CA ALA A 271 5.25 -1.88 -19.51
C ALA A 271 4.20 -1.21 -20.40
N ARG A 272 4.28 -1.44 -21.70
CA ARG A 272 3.15 -1.17 -22.61
C ARG A 272 2.04 -2.17 -22.32
N ASP A 273 0.80 -1.71 -22.26
CA ASP A 273 -0.32 -2.60 -22.03
C ASP A 273 -0.50 -3.58 -23.21
N PRO A 274 -0.58 -4.91 -22.95
CA PRO A 274 -0.76 -5.91 -24.01
C PRO A 274 -2.11 -5.83 -24.73
N THR A 275 -3.12 -5.25 -24.08
CA THR A 275 -4.50 -5.16 -24.55
C THR A 275 -4.88 -3.78 -25.07
N HIS A 276 -4.20 -2.72 -24.63
CA HIS A 276 -4.49 -1.34 -24.99
C HIS A 276 -3.21 -0.63 -25.51
N PRO A 277 -2.99 -0.55 -26.83
CA PRO A 277 -1.69 -0.21 -27.39
C PRO A 277 -1.20 1.21 -27.09
N ASP A 278 -2.08 2.15 -26.70
CA ASP A 278 -1.73 3.52 -26.32
C ASP A 278 -1.77 3.71 -24.79
N ARG A 279 -1.41 2.67 -24.02
CA ARG A 279 -1.45 2.68 -22.55
C ARG A 279 -0.15 2.16 -21.96
N VAL A 280 0.31 2.81 -20.88
CA VAL A 280 1.45 2.36 -20.06
C VAL A 280 0.93 1.95 -18.68
N ILE A 281 1.44 0.84 -18.18
CA ILE A 281 0.91 0.17 -16.99
C ILE A 281 2.01 -0.04 -15.95
N ASP A 282 1.63 -0.01 -14.68
CA ASP A 282 2.47 -0.47 -13.57
C ASP A 282 2.28 -1.98 -13.39
N VAL A 283 3.33 -2.77 -13.62
CA VAL A 283 3.22 -4.25 -13.59
C VAL A 283 3.17 -4.81 -12.16
N ARG A 284 3.52 -3.99 -11.15
CA ARG A 284 3.66 -4.43 -9.76
C ARG A 284 2.34 -4.83 -9.11
N TYR A 285 1.23 -4.23 -9.54
CA TYR A 285 -0.05 -4.38 -8.85
C TYR A 285 -1.12 -4.94 -9.77
N SER A 286 -1.78 -5.99 -9.29
CA SER A 286 -2.96 -6.58 -9.92
C SER A 286 -3.87 -7.14 -8.84
N PHE A 287 -5.17 -7.23 -9.12
CA PHE A 287 -6.09 -7.84 -8.17
C PHE A 287 -5.87 -9.35 -8.04
N VAL A 288 -5.71 -10.03 -9.18
CA VAL A 288 -5.30 -11.43 -9.24
C VAL A 288 -3.77 -11.48 -9.40
N PRO A 289 -3.03 -12.10 -8.44
CA PRO A 289 -1.59 -11.88 -8.31
C PRO A 289 -0.74 -12.51 -9.42
N ASN A 290 -1.20 -13.53 -10.14
CA ASN A 290 -0.44 -14.14 -11.24
C ASN A 290 -0.72 -13.48 -12.62
N GLU A 291 -1.36 -12.31 -12.65
CA GLU A 291 -1.74 -11.63 -13.89
C GLU A 291 -1.06 -10.26 -14.06
N ILE A 292 -0.98 -9.84 -15.32
CA ILE A 292 -0.62 -8.48 -15.73
C ILE A 292 -1.92 -7.75 -16.07
N ALA A 293 -2.70 -7.50 -15.03
CA ALA A 293 -3.95 -6.76 -15.06
C ALA A 293 -3.81 -5.56 -14.09
N PRO A 294 -3.35 -4.40 -14.58
CA PRO A 294 -2.90 -3.31 -13.73
C PRO A 294 -4.05 -2.70 -12.95
N LEU A 295 -3.78 -2.23 -11.72
CA LEU A 295 -4.76 -1.45 -10.95
C LEU A 295 -4.88 0.00 -11.43
N TRP A 296 -3.84 0.52 -12.07
CA TRP A 296 -3.82 1.84 -12.69
C TRP A 296 -2.87 1.91 -13.87
N SER A 297 -3.08 2.91 -14.72
CA SER A 297 -2.31 3.11 -15.94
C SER A 297 -2.34 4.57 -16.37
N ILE A 298 -1.44 4.94 -17.26
CA ILE A 298 -1.54 6.20 -18.01
C ILE A 298 -1.94 5.95 -19.46
N GLY A 299 -2.88 6.75 -19.97
CA GLY A 299 -3.34 6.72 -21.35
C GLY A 299 -2.68 7.81 -22.19
N LEU A 300 -2.23 7.42 -23.37
CA LEU A 300 -1.54 8.27 -24.34
C LEU A 300 -2.48 8.60 -25.50
N ARG A 301 -2.33 9.80 -26.07
CA ARG A 301 -3.12 10.28 -27.21
C ARG A 301 -2.20 10.80 -28.31
N ARG A 302 -2.37 10.27 -29.52
CA ARG A 302 -1.50 10.57 -30.67
C ARG A 302 -1.71 11.96 -31.25
N ASP A 303 -2.92 12.46 -31.15
CA ASP A 303 -3.41 13.73 -31.69
C ASP A 303 -3.39 14.87 -30.66
N ALA A 304 -2.83 14.64 -29.47
CA ALA A 304 -2.81 15.63 -28.42
C ALA A 304 -1.76 16.73 -28.68
N ALA A 305 -2.06 17.94 -28.20
CA ALA A 305 -1.13 19.06 -28.24
C ALA A 305 0.19 18.73 -27.50
N PRO A 306 1.33 19.35 -27.85
CA PRO A 306 2.63 19.04 -27.25
C PRO A 306 2.70 19.21 -25.73
N ASP A 307 1.88 20.09 -25.17
CA ASP A 307 1.75 20.40 -23.74
C ASP A 307 0.66 19.57 -23.03
N ALA A 308 -0.10 18.76 -23.76
CA ALA A 308 -1.17 17.96 -23.19
C ALA A 308 -0.64 16.83 -22.30
N HIS A 309 -1.27 16.68 -21.14
CA HIS A 309 -1.00 15.60 -20.21
C HIS A 309 -1.58 14.26 -20.69
N VAL A 310 -1.00 13.16 -20.17
CA VAL A 310 -1.60 11.81 -20.26
C VAL A 310 -2.92 11.74 -19.47
N THR A 311 -3.75 10.72 -19.68
CA THR A 311 -4.82 10.39 -18.73
C THR A 311 -4.28 9.50 -17.63
N PHE A 312 -4.85 9.55 -16.42
CA PHE A 312 -4.59 8.58 -15.36
C PHE A 312 -5.88 7.79 -15.09
N ASP A 313 -5.81 6.48 -15.29
CA ASP A 313 -6.98 5.59 -15.24
C ASP A 313 -6.82 4.57 -14.13
N THR A 314 -7.86 4.36 -13.32
CA THR A 314 -7.91 3.32 -12.29
C THR A 314 -8.87 2.20 -12.67
N HIS A 315 -8.42 0.96 -12.58
CA HIS A 315 -9.17 -0.22 -13.06
C HIS A 315 -9.83 -0.93 -11.88
N ARG A 316 -10.98 -0.41 -11.43
CA ARG A 316 -11.71 -0.94 -10.25
C ARG A 316 -12.91 -1.83 -10.59
N GLU A 317 -13.38 -1.79 -11.84
CA GLU A 317 -14.70 -2.29 -12.23
C GLU A 317 -14.87 -3.82 -12.14
N SER A 318 -13.79 -4.59 -12.02
CA SER A 318 -13.83 -6.06 -12.04
C SER A 318 -13.52 -6.74 -10.70
N VAL A 319 -13.20 -6.00 -9.63
CA VAL A 319 -12.77 -6.60 -8.34
C VAL A 319 -13.75 -7.66 -7.81
N ARG A 320 -15.05 -7.37 -7.81
CA ARG A 320 -16.08 -8.32 -7.35
C ARG A 320 -16.16 -9.57 -8.23
N ALA A 321 -16.01 -9.41 -9.54
CA ALA A 321 -16.06 -10.51 -10.50
C ALA A 321 -14.83 -11.42 -10.38
N ARG A 322 -13.68 -10.85 -10.03
CA ARG A 322 -12.39 -11.55 -9.88
C ARG A 322 -12.15 -12.09 -8.46
N LEU A 323 -12.97 -11.70 -7.48
CA LEU A 323 -12.84 -12.16 -6.09
C LEU A 323 -12.81 -13.70 -5.94
N PRO A 324 -13.64 -14.48 -6.68
CA PRO A 324 -13.56 -15.94 -6.63
C PRO A 324 -12.21 -16.51 -7.07
N ASP A 325 -11.50 -15.84 -7.99
CA ASP A 325 -10.18 -16.28 -8.45
C ASP A 325 -9.16 -16.16 -7.32
N LEU A 326 -9.08 -14.98 -6.71
CA LEU A 326 -8.20 -14.75 -5.56
C LEU A 326 -8.56 -15.68 -4.39
N TRP A 327 -9.86 -15.85 -4.09
CA TRP A 327 -10.29 -16.75 -3.03
C TRP A 327 -9.83 -18.19 -3.25
N ARG A 328 -9.97 -18.71 -4.48
CA ARG A 328 -9.42 -20.03 -4.85
C ARG A 328 -7.92 -20.11 -4.62
N MET A 329 -7.17 -19.08 -4.98
CA MET A 329 -5.73 -19.01 -4.72
C MET A 329 -5.37 -18.99 -3.24
N ILE A 330 -6.27 -18.59 -2.33
CA ILE A 330 -6.06 -18.59 -0.88
C ILE A 330 -6.44 -19.95 -0.24
N VAL A 331 -7.57 -20.53 -0.63
CA VAL A 331 -8.15 -21.68 0.09
C VAL A 331 -7.93 -23.04 -0.55
N GLN A 332 -7.67 -23.12 -1.86
CA GLN A 332 -7.55 -24.43 -2.52
C GLN A 332 -6.42 -25.26 -1.91
N PRO A 333 -6.65 -26.54 -1.56
CA PRO A 333 -5.58 -27.43 -1.12
C PRO A 333 -4.51 -27.57 -2.20
N THR A 334 -3.26 -27.77 -1.79
CA THR A 334 -2.24 -28.31 -2.70
C THR A 334 -2.69 -29.69 -3.12
N ALA A 335 -2.78 -29.95 -4.43
CA ALA A 335 -3.00 -31.31 -4.92
C ALA A 335 -1.88 -32.18 -4.35
N ARG A 336 -2.22 -33.27 -3.66
CA ARG A 336 -1.24 -34.30 -3.32
C ARG A 336 -0.76 -34.85 -4.66
N HIS A 337 0.52 -34.69 -4.97
CA HIS A 337 1.13 -35.59 -5.92
C HIS A 337 1.07 -36.97 -5.27
N ASP A 338 0.08 -37.77 -5.68
CA ASP A 338 0.13 -39.21 -5.47
C ASP A 338 1.41 -39.68 -6.15
N VAL A 339 2.41 -40.00 -5.34
CA VAL A 339 3.57 -40.77 -5.77
C VAL A 339 3.02 -42.15 -6.09
N ALA A 340 2.56 -42.31 -7.33
CA ALA A 340 2.16 -43.59 -7.87
C ALA A 340 3.41 -44.31 -8.36
N GLY A 341 3.71 -45.46 -7.75
CA GLY A 341 4.57 -46.51 -8.28
C GLY A 341 5.98 -46.55 -7.71
#